data_AF-A0A660WCJ7-F1
#
_entry.id   AF-A0A660WCJ7-F1
#
_cell.length_a   1.000
_cell.length_b   1.000
_cell.length_c   1.000
_cell.angle_alpha   90.00
_cell.angle_beta   90.00
_cell.angle_gamma   90.00
#
_symmetry.space_group_name_H-M   'P 1'
#
loop_
_entity.id
_entity.type
_entity.pdbx_description
1 polymer ?
#
loop_
_entity_poly.entity_id
_entity_poly.type
_entity_poly.pdbx_seq_one_letter_code
_entity_poly.pdbx_strand_id
1 'polypeptide(L)'
;MARIRSLSCWLRTKRPVVGRRFRMRSDLVVDLKNYLSQRLRVEQQDAIRSGETMPMRLPANIPLFTVPRDFIKIFDRDIAAAGIAKHDERGRVVDIHALRHTFGTHLSKAGVTPRVAMAAMRHSSLDLTMNIYTDPALLDTGDAVDALPAFSTNSPVALLAGNKA
;
A
#
# COMPACT_ATOMS: atom_id res chain seq x y z
N MET A 1 -1.36 0.68 52.86
CA MET A 1 -1.24 -0.59 52.11
C MET A 1 -1.97 -0.40 50.78
N ALA A 2 -1.36 -0.84 49.67
CA ALA A 2 -1.77 -0.71 48.26
C ALA A 2 -1.47 0.62 47.52
N ARG A 3 -0.49 0.51 46.61
CA ARG A 3 0.04 1.44 45.59
C ARG A 3 -0.46 0.91 44.24
N ILE A 4 -0.86 1.74 43.26
CA ILE A 4 -0.89 1.49 41.79
C ILE A 4 -1.24 2.87 41.14
N ARG A 5 -0.27 3.64 40.63
CA ARG A 5 0.39 3.62 39.31
C ARG A 5 -0.44 4.22 38.15
N SER A 6 -0.10 5.46 37.83
CA SER A 6 0.13 6.00 36.46
C SER A 6 -1.02 6.00 35.46
N LEU A 7 -1.84 7.05 35.48
CA LEU A 7 -2.62 7.54 34.33
C LEU A 7 -1.72 8.40 33.41
N SER A 8 -0.71 7.79 32.81
CA SER A 8 0.24 8.49 31.94
C SER A 8 0.37 7.78 30.60
N CYS A 9 -0.71 7.71 29.80
CA CYS A 9 -0.59 7.28 28.40
C CYS A 9 -1.77 7.68 27.50
N TRP A 10 -2.25 8.93 27.60
CA TRP A 10 -3.26 9.45 26.66
C TRP A 10 -2.90 10.81 26.02
N LEU A 11 -1.64 11.24 26.14
CA LEU A 11 -1.08 12.32 25.31
C LEU A 11 -0.01 11.78 24.37
N ARG A 12 -0.40 10.92 23.43
CA ARG A 12 0.39 10.74 22.21
C ARG A 12 -0.04 11.85 21.25
N THR A 13 0.74 12.92 21.24
CA THR A 13 0.63 14.02 20.27
C THR A 13 0.40 13.46 18.87
N LYS A 14 -0.79 13.70 18.30
CA LYS A 14 -1.03 13.38 16.90
C LYS A 14 -0.09 14.24 16.07
N ARG A 15 0.98 13.63 15.55
CA ARG A 15 1.85 14.30 14.58
C ARG A 15 0.96 14.83 13.46
N PRO A 16 1.19 16.07 12.96
CA PRO A 16 0.44 16.57 11.81
C PRO A 16 0.58 15.57 10.67
N VAL A 17 -0.55 15.17 10.08
CA VAL A 17 -0.55 14.31 8.90
C VAL A 17 0.03 15.14 7.77
N VAL A 18 1.34 15.03 7.56
CA VAL A 18 1.97 15.61 6.37
C VAL A 18 1.26 15.00 5.17
N GLY A 19 0.58 15.84 4.39
CA GLY A 19 -0.07 15.42 3.15
C GLY A 19 0.97 14.81 2.22
N ARG A 20 0.99 13.48 2.12
CA ARG A 20 1.89 12.78 1.20
C ARG A 20 1.17 12.58 -0.12
N ARG A 21 1.77 13.04 -1.22
CA ARG A 21 1.28 12.80 -2.58
C ARG A 21 1.44 11.32 -2.91
N PHE A 22 0.39 10.71 -3.44
CA PHE A 22 0.41 9.37 -3.99
C PHE A 22 0.25 9.48 -5.51
N ARG A 23 1.13 8.85 -6.28
CA ARG A 23 0.95 8.77 -7.73
C ARG A 23 -0.11 7.73 -8.02
N MET A 24 -1.17 8.14 -8.71
CA MET A 24 -2.22 7.24 -9.19
C MET A 24 -1.87 6.75 -10.59
N ARG A 25 -2.27 5.52 -10.90
CA ARG A 25 -2.21 4.97 -12.27
C ARG A 25 -3.20 5.73 -13.16
N SER A 26 -2.89 5.87 -14.45
CA SER A 26 -3.64 6.74 -15.37
C SER A 26 -5.11 6.31 -15.54
N ASP A 27 -5.36 5.01 -15.59
CA ASP A 27 -6.69 4.41 -15.59
C ASP A 27 -7.48 4.77 -14.32
N LEU A 28 -6.87 4.68 -13.13
CA LEU A 28 -7.53 5.05 -11.88
C LEU A 28 -7.88 6.54 -11.86
N VAL A 29 -7.03 7.38 -12.47
CA VAL A 29 -7.32 8.81 -12.65
C VAL A 29 -8.52 9.02 -13.58
N VAL A 30 -8.65 8.23 -14.65
CA VAL A 30 -9.80 8.27 -15.56
C VAL A 30 -11.07 7.84 -14.83
N ASP A 31 -11.05 6.73 -14.11
CA ASP A 31 -12.19 6.24 -13.34
C ASP A 31 -12.63 7.26 -12.28
N LEU A 32 -11.68 7.86 -11.59
CA LEU A 32 -11.97 8.90 -10.60
C LEU A 32 -12.58 10.15 -11.23
N LYS A 33 -12.12 10.57 -12.41
CA LYS A 33 -12.73 11.67 -13.17
C LYS A 33 -14.17 11.34 -13.55
N ASN A 34 -14.41 10.13 -14.06
CA ASN A 34 -15.75 9.67 -14.44
C ASN A 34 -16.70 9.68 -13.23
N TYR A 35 -16.25 9.17 -12.08
CA TYR A 35 -17.00 9.20 -10.84
C TYR A 35 -17.35 10.63 -10.39
N LEU A 36 -16.37 11.55 -10.41
CA LEU A 36 -16.60 12.95 -10.05
C LEU A 36 -17.59 13.64 -11.01
N SER A 37 -17.49 13.36 -12.30
CA SER A 37 -18.43 13.89 -13.29
C SER A 37 -19.84 13.35 -13.07
N GLN A 38 -19.98 12.06 -12.76
CA GLN A 38 -21.28 11.46 -12.44
C GLN A 38 -21.88 12.08 -11.17
N ARG A 39 -21.07 12.26 -10.12
CA ARG A 39 -21.52 12.88 -8.88
C ARG A 39 -21.94 14.34 -9.08
N LEU A 40 -21.20 15.12 -9.87
CA LEU A 40 -21.58 16.49 -10.21
C LEU A 40 -22.95 16.54 -10.92
N ARG A 41 -23.23 15.57 -11.82
CA ARG A 41 -24.53 15.48 -12.50
C ARG A 41 -25.68 15.24 -11.52
N VAL A 42 -25.47 14.41 -10.51
CA VAL A 42 -26.50 14.15 -9.47
C VAL A 42 -26.81 15.43 -8.69
N GLU A 43 -25.78 16.11 -8.18
CA GLU A 43 -25.94 17.38 -7.45
C GLU A 43 -26.62 18.46 -8.31
N GLN A 44 -26.28 18.53 -9.59
CA GLN A 44 -26.92 19.41 -10.55
C GLN A 44 -28.41 19.06 -10.74
N GLN A 45 -28.75 17.78 -10.90
CA GLN A 45 -30.14 17.35 -11.03
C GLN A 45 -30.96 17.65 -9.78
N ASP A 46 -30.38 17.45 -8.60
CA ASP A 46 -31.02 17.77 -7.33
C ASP A 46 -31.21 19.28 -7.16
N ALA A 47 -30.25 20.10 -7.56
CA ALA A 47 -30.39 21.56 -7.56
C ALA A 47 -31.52 22.05 -8.49
N ILE A 48 -31.64 21.47 -9.69
CA ILE A 48 -32.77 21.76 -10.60
C ILE A 48 -34.10 21.42 -9.92
N ARG A 49 -34.18 20.24 -9.29
CA ARG A 49 -35.41 19.77 -8.65
C ARG A 49 -35.83 20.66 -7.47
N SER A 50 -34.85 21.15 -6.72
CA SER A 50 -35.06 22.00 -5.55
C SER A 50 -35.17 23.50 -5.87
N GLY A 51 -34.95 23.90 -7.12
CA GLY A 51 -34.95 25.32 -7.54
C GLY A 51 -33.73 26.11 -7.06
N GLU A 52 -32.65 25.40 -6.70
CA GLU A 52 -31.39 26.00 -6.25
C GLU A 52 -30.45 26.32 -7.41
N THR A 53 -29.43 27.14 -7.16
CA THR A 53 -28.42 27.50 -8.15
C THR A 53 -27.56 26.29 -8.53
N MET A 54 -27.45 25.99 -9.82
CA MET A 54 -26.71 24.83 -10.31
C MET A 54 -25.19 24.97 -10.06
N PRO A 55 -24.55 23.99 -9.40
CA PRO A 55 -23.11 24.03 -9.20
C PRO A 55 -22.36 23.69 -10.49
N MET A 56 -21.37 24.52 -10.85
CA MET A 56 -20.45 24.25 -11.97
C MET A 56 -19.33 23.26 -11.59
N ARG A 57 -19.03 23.13 -10.30
CA ARG A 57 -18.00 22.22 -9.76
C ARG A 57 -18.46 21.68 -8.42
N LEU A 58 -17.99 20.49 -8.07
CA LEU A 58 -18.14 19.95 -6.73
C LEU A 58 -17.32 20.80 -5.74
N PRO A 59 -17.88 21.14 -4.57
CA PRO A 59 -17.12 21.85 -3.54
C PRO A 59 -15.90 21.04 -3.09
N ALA A 60 -14.82 21.70 -2.69
CA ALA A 60 -13.57 21.02 -2.33
C ALA A 60 -13.56 20.45 -0.90
N ASN A 61 -14.47 20.89 -0.03
CA ASN A 61 -14.48 20.48 1.38
C ASN A 61 -15.30 19.21 1.66
N ILE A 62 -15.98 18.66 0.65
CA ILE A 62 -16.82 17.48 0.81
C ILE A 62 -15.97 16.21 0.73
N PRO A 63 -16.34 15.15 1.50
CA PRO A 63 -15.71 13.84 1.35
C PRO A 63 -15.82 13.36 -0.09
N LEU A 64 -14.74 12.78 -0.62
CA LEU A 64 -14.72 12.25 -1.99
C LEU A 64 -15.70 11.08 -2.14
N PHE A 65 -15.71 10.17 -1.16
CA PHE A 65 -16.61 9.01 -1.11
C PHE A 65 -17.45 9.05 0.17
N THR A 66 -18.71 8.69 0.04
CA THR A 66 -19.60 8.42 1.17
C THR A 66 -19.50 6.95 1.52
N VAL A 67 -18.89 6.61 2.65
CA VAL A 67 -18.73 5.21 3.09
C VAL A 67 -19.90 4.85 4.02
N PRO A 68 -20.78 3.89 3.64
CA PRO A 68 -21.88 3.45 4.50
C PRO A 68 -21.37 2.81 5.80
N ARG A 69 -22.15 2.90 6.87
CA ARG A 69 -21.82 2.21 8.14
C ARG A 69 -21.71 0.69 7.98
N ASP A 70 -22.56 0.11 7.13
CA ASP A 70 -22.59 -1.32 6.82
C ASP A 70 -21.68 -1.71 5.65
N PHE A 71 -20.65 -0.91 5.33
CA PHE A 71 -19.76 -1.15 4.19
C PHE A 71 -19.17 -2.58 4.17
N ILE A 72 -18.81 -3.13 5.33
CA ILE A 72 -18.29 -4.50 5.44
C ILE A 72 -19.33 -5.54 4.97
N LYS A 73 -20.61 -5.36 5.34
CA LYS A 73 -21.68 -6.27 4.92
C LYS A 73 -21.97 -6.16 3.43
N ILE A 74 -21.90 -4.94 2.90
CA ILE A 74 -22.03 -4.69 1.45
C ILE A 74 -20.90 -5.41 0.71
N PHE A 75 -19.67 -5.25 1.18
CA PHE A 75 -18.50 -5.91 0.60
C PHE A 75 -18.60 -7.44 0.65
N ASP A 76 -19.06 -8.02 1.75
CA ASP A 76 -19.32 -9.47 1.86
C ASP A 76 -20.36 -9.95 0.83
N ARG A 77 -21.40 -9.15 0.58
CA ARG A 77 -22.40 -9.44 -0.45
C ARG A 77 -21.83 -9.32 -1.86
N ASP A 78 -20.95 -8.35 -2.10
CA ASP A 78 -20.28 -8.17 -3.39
C ASP A 78 -19.32 -9.33 -3.67
N ILE A 79 -18.59 -9.82 -2.66
CA ILE A 79 -17.77 -11.04 -2.73
C ILE A 79 -18.63 -12.26 -3.11
N ALA A 80 -19.78 -12.43 -2.45
CA ALA A 80 -20.69 -13.52 -2.74
C ALA A 80 -21.27 -13.43 -4.17
N ALA A 81 -21.64 -12.22 -4.61
CA ALA A 81 -22.11 -11.98 -5.97
C ALA A 81 -21.03 -12.22 -7.03
N ALA A 82 -19.76 -11.96 -6.71
CA ALA A 82 -18.62 -12.27 -7.57
C ALA A 82 -18.23 -13.76 -7.57
N GLY A 83 -18.90 -14.60 -6.77
CA GLY A 83 -18.59 -16.04 -6.66
C GLY A 83 -17.26 -16.34 -5.96
N ILE A 84 -16.73 -15.39 -5.18
CA ILE A 84 -15.47 -15.54 -4.47
C ILE A 84 -15.76 -16.18 -3.10
N ALA A 85 -15.09 -17.29 -2.80
CA ALA A 85 -15.17 -17.89 -1.47
C ALA A 85 -14.54 -16.96 -0.41
N LYS A 86 -15.27 -16.69 0.66
CA LYS A 86 -14.80 -15.82 1.75
C LYS A 86 -13.61 -16.40 2.50
N HIS A 87 -13.56 -17.73 2.62
CA HIS A 87 -12.48 -18.45 3.26
C HIS A 87 -11.74 -19.27 2.20
N ASP A 88 -10.41 -19.30 2.29
CA ASP A 88 -9.61 -20.20 1.49
C ASP A 88 -9.33 -21.53 2.21
N GLU A 89 -8.71 -22.47 1.50
CA GLU A 89 -8.31 -23.79 2.03
C GLU A 89 -7.32 -23.70 3.21
N ARG A 90 -6.68 -22.55 3.40
CA ARG A 90 -5.72 -22.27 4.48
C ARG A 90 -6.35 -21.53 5.66
N GLY A 91 -7.67 -21.31 5.64
CA GLY A 91 -8.41 -20.61 6.69
C GLY A 91 -8.24 -19.08 6.69
N ARG A 92 -7.68 -18.49 5.63
CA ARG A 92 -7.57 -17.03 5.47
C ARG A 92 -8.88 -16.45 4.98
N VAL A 93 -9.18 -15.22 5.41
CA VAL A 93 -10.43 -14.51 5.11
C VAL A 93 -10.18 -13.44 4.06
N VAL A 94 -11.05 -13.36 3.05
CA VAL A 94 -11.09 -12.24 2.11
C VAL A 94 -11.86 -11.09 2.76
N ASP A 95 -11.14 -10.08 3.22
CA ASP A 95 -11.69 -8.83 3.76
C ASP A 95 -11.12 -7.60 3.03
N ILE A 96 -11.44 -6.40 3.50
CA ILE A 96 -10.91 -5.16 2.92
C ILE A 96 -9.38 -5.07 3.08
N HIS A 97 -8.82 -5.67 4.14
CA HIS A 97 -7.37 -5.70 4.35
C HIS A 97 -6.68 -6.63 3.34
N ALA A 98 -7.35 -7.69 2.89
CA ALA A 98 -6.89 -8.57 1.81
C ALA A 98 -6.65 -7.81 0.49
N LEU A 99 -7.40 -6.73 0.21
CA LEU A 99 -7.14 -5.85 -0.95
C LEU A 99 -5.77 -5.17 -0.83
N ARG A 100 -5.43 -4.69 0.38
CA ARG A 100 -4.12 -4.10 0.66
C ARG A 100 -3.01 -5.15 0.56
N HIS A 101 -3.28 -6.38 0.99
CA HIS A 101 -2.33 -7.47 0.83
C HIS A 101 -2.08 -7.76 -0.65
N THR A 102 -3.15 -7.87 -1.44
CA THR A 102 -3.09 -8.09 -2.88
C THR A 102 -2.28 -7.02 -3.59
N PHE A 103 -2.42 -5.75 -3.19
CA PHE A 103 -1.59 -4.67 -3.73
C PHE A 103 -0.09 -4.86 -3.43
N GLY A 104 0.26 -5.21 -2.19
CA GLY A 104 1.65 -5.52 -1.81
C GLY A 104 2.23 -6.69 -2.58
N THR A 105 1.47 -7.77 -2.73
CA THR A 105 1.87 -8.95 -3.51
C THR A 105 2.08 -8.62 -4.98
N HIS A 106 1.23 -7.79 -5.60
CA HIS A 106 1.43 -7.36 -6.99
C HIS A 106 2.69 -6.51 -7.17
N LEU A 107 3.02 -5.64 -6.22
CA LEU A 107 4.26 -4.87 -6.26
C LEU A 107 5.49 -5.78 -6.18
N SER A 108 5.44 -6.78 -5.30
CA SER A 108 6.50 -7.78 -5.17
C SER A 108 6.69 -8.58 -6.46
N LYS A 109 5.60 -9.11 -7.03
CA LYS A 109 5.61 -9.82 -8.32
C LYS A 109 6.10 -8.97 -9.49
N ALA A 110 5.91 -7.65 -9.44
CA ALA A 110 6.41 -6.72 -10.44
C ALA A 110 7.90 -6.37 -10.28
N GLY A 111 8.62 -7.00 -9.34
CA GLY A 111 10.04 -6.75 -9.09
C GLY A 111 10.34 -5.39 -8.43
N VAL A 112 9.34 -4.76 -7.82
CA VAL A 112 9.53 -3.47 -7.14
C VAL A 112 10.37 -3.69 -5.89
N THR A 113 11.42 -2.88 -5.73
CA THR A 113 12.29 -2.99 -4.55
C THR A 113 11.49 -2.79 -3.25
N PRO A 114 11.81 -3.52 -2.15
CA PRO A 114 11.05 -3.47 -0.90
C PRO A 114 10.90 -2.05 -0.33
N ARG A 115 11.89 -1.18 -0.55
CA ARG A 115 11.86 0.22 -0.12
C ARG A 115 10.80 1.04 -0.88
N VAL A 116 10.66 0.82 -2.18
CA VAL A 116 9.66 1.49 -3.01
C VAL A 116 8.27 0.93 -2.71
N ALA A 117 8.14 -0.38 -2.51
CA ALA A 117 6.89 -1.00 -2.09
C ALA A 117 6.41 -0.46 -0.72
N MET A 118 7.32 -0.37 0.26
CA MET A 118 7.03 0.23 1.57
C MET A 118 6.57 1.68 1.45
N ALA A 119 7.19 2.48 0.58
CA ALA A 119 6.80 3.86 0.32
C ALA A 119 5.41 3.94 -0.34
N ALA A 120 5.11 3.06 -1.28
CA ALA A 120 3.80 2.98 -1.95
C ALA A 120 2.70 2.56 -0.95
N MET A 121 2.96 1.56 -0.11
CA MET A 121 2.02 1.08 0.91
C MET A 121 1.96 1.99 2.13
N ARG A 122 2.93 2.89 2.32
CA ARG A 122 3.06 3.78 3.50
C ARG A 122 3.25 3.03 4.82
N HIS A 123 3.96 1.91 4.79
CA HIS A 123 4.37 1.25 6.02
C HIS A 123 5.49 2.03 6.71
N SER A 124 5.43 2.11 8.04
CA SER A 124 6.41 2.82 8.85
C SER A 124 7.70 2.02 9.07
N SER A 125 7.60 0.69 9.02
CA SER A 125 8.73 -0.23 9.21
C SER A 125 8.76 -1.27 8.09
N LEU A 126 9.97 -1.76 7.80
CA LEU A 126 10.21 -2.79 6.80
C LEU A 126 9.61 -4.13 7.23
N ASP A 127 9.59 -4.43 8.54
CA ASP A 127 9.03 -5.67 9.11
C ASP A 127 7.56 -5.87 8.71
N LEU A 128 6.80 -4.78 8.61
CA LEU A 128 5.38 -4.80 8.18
C LEU A 128 5.21 -5.09 6.68
N THR A 129 6.30 -4.99 5.91
CA THR A 129 6.35 -5.25 4.47
C THR A 129 7.02 -6.61 4.16
N MET A 130 8.03 -7.00 4.94
CA MET A 130 8.78 -8.23 4.68
C MET A 130 8.06 -9.50 5.15
N ASN A 131 7.39 -9.48 6.31
CA ASN A 131 6.72 -10.68 6.85
C ASN A 131 5.49 -11.14 6.05
N ILE A 132 5.06 -10.38 5.04
CA ILE A 132 3.76 -10.59 4.39
C ILE A 132 3.86 -10.67 2.86
N TYR A 133 4.87 -10.06 2.22
CA TYR A 133 4.83 -9.84 0.76
C TYR A 133 6.01 -10.38 -0.03
N THR A 134 7.03 -10.90 0.64
CA THR A 134 8.15 -11.55 -0.05
C THR A 134 8.03 -13.02 0.28
N ASP A 135 7.40 -13.81 -0.61
CA ASP A 135 7.62 -15.24 -0.56
C ASP A 135 9.10 -15.45 -0.86
N PRO A 136 9.91 -16.03 0.07
CA PRO A 136 11.32 -16.25 -0.18
C PRO A 136 11.58 -17.07 -1.45
N ALA A 137 10.61 -17.88 -1.89
CA ALA A 137 10.69 -18.64 -3.14
C ALA A 137 10.64 -17.78 -4.42
N LEU A 138 10.25 -16.51 -4.32
CA LEU A 138 10.25 -15.55 -5.43
C LEU A 138 11.52 -14.69 -5.48
N LEU A 139 12.44 -14.84 -4.53
CA LEU A 139 13.73 -14.18 -4.55
C LEU A 139 14.74 -15.09 -5.25
N ASP A 140 15.13 -14.74 -6.47
CA ASP A 140 16.27 -15.38 -7.13
C ASP A 140 17.56 -14.90 -6.47
N THR A 141 18.03 -15.66 -5.48
CA THR A 141 19.24 -15.35 -4.73
C THR A 141 20.50 -15.65 -5.56
N GLY A 142 20.41 -16.48 -6.60
CA GLY A 142 21.53 -16.82 -7.49
C GLY A 142 21.92 -15.63 -8.35
N ASP A 143 20.95 -15.11 -9.11
CA ASP A 143 21.17 -13.93 -9.97
C ASP A 143 21.64 -12.70 -9.17
N ALA A 144 21.16 -12.53 -7.93
CA ALA A 144 21.56 -11.43 -7.08
C ALA A 144 23.02 -11.51 -6.61
N VAL A 145 23.53 -12.72 -6.38
CA VAL A 145 24.92 -12.95 -6.00
C VAL A 145 25.84 -12.86 -7.23
N ASP A 146 25.39 -13.34 -8.38
CA ASP A 146 26.15 -13.26 -9.64
C ASP A 146 26.22 -11.84 -10.20
N ALA A 147 25.27 -10.97 -9.84
CA ALA A 147 25.32 -9.54 -10.14
C ALA A 147 26.33 -8.75 -9.28
N LEU A 148 26.95 -9.37 -8.27
CA LEU A 148 27.98 -8.71 -7.47
C LEU A 148 29.25 -8.50 -8.30
N PRO A 149 29.89 -7.32 -8.21
CA PRO A 149 31.15 -7.09 -8.90
C PRO A 149 32.22 -8.03 -8.35
N ALA A 150 33.05 -8.58 -9.24
CA ALA A 150 34.20 -9.37 -8.83
C ALA A 150 35.18 -8.50 -8.04
N PHE A 151 35.42 -8.84 -6.78
CA PHE A 151 36.46 -8.21 -5.97
C PHE A 151 37.79 -8.93 -6.24
N SER A 152 38.68 -8.34 -7.05
CA SER A 152 40.03 -8.88 -7.26
C SER A 152 40.82 -8.84 -5.96
N THR A 153 41.12 -10.01 -5.37
CA THR A 153 42.10 -10.13 -4.29
C THR A 153 43.49 -10.04 -4.89
N ASN A 154 44.02 -8.82 -4.98
CA ASN A 154 45.41 -8.61 -5.33
C ASN A 154 46.27 -9.03 -4.12
N SER A 155 46.48 -10.34 -3.94
CA SER A 155 47.42 -10.87 -2.95
C SER A 155 48.83 -10.80 -3.53
N PRO A 156 49.74 -9.98 -2.97
CA PRO A 156 51.13 -10.00 -3.39
C PRO A 156 51.82 -11.17 -2.70
N VAL A 157 51.66 -12.38 -3.22
CA VAL A 157 52.49 -13.53 -2.85
C VAL A 157 53.42 -13.89 -4.01
N ALA A 158 54.32 -12.97 -4.35
CA ALA A 158 55.44 -13.24 -5.24
C ALA A 158 56.50 -12.13 -5.17
N LEU A 159 57.23 -12.01 -4.05
CA LEU A 159 58.48 -11.25 -4.05
C LEU A 159 59.55 -11.77 -3.08
N LEU A 160 59.65 -13.08 -2.87
CA LEU A 160 60.79 -13.69 -2.16
C LEU A 160 61.22 -15.02 -2.81
N ALA A 161 61.38 -15.03 -4.14
CA ALA A 161 62.07 -16.11 -4.82
C ALA A 161 63.18 -15.54 -5.71
N GLY A 162 64.39 -15.48 -5.15
CA GLY A 162 65.63 -15.68 -5.88
C GLY A 162 66.23 -14.49 -6.63
N ASN A 163 66.93 -13.60 -5.92
CA ASN A 163 68.15 -13.01 -6.48
C ASN A 163 69.32 -13.91 -6.11
N LYS A 164 69.76 -14.74 -7.07
CA LYS A 164 71.08 -15.38 -7.04
C LYS A 164 72.12 -14.29 -7.27
N ALA A 165 73.07 -14.17 -6.35
CA ALA A 165 74.42 -13.68 -6.60
C ALA A 165 75.38 -14.86 -6.41
#